data_AF-A0AAW2B2P4-F1
#
_entry.id   AF-A0AAW2B2P4-F1
#
_cell.length_a   1.000
_cell.length_b   1.000
_cell.length_c   1.000
_cell.angle_alpha   90.00
_cell.angle_beta   90.00
_cell.angle_gamma   90.00
#
_symmetry.space_group_name_H-M   'P 1'
#
loop_
_entity.id
_entity.type
_entity.pdbx_description
1 polymer ?
#
loop_
_entity_poly.entity_id
_entity_poly.type
_entity_poly.pdbx_seq_one_letter_code
_entity_poly.pdbx_strand_id
1 'polypeptide(L)'
;MYRQNALAKLEEEKFKVYRRYWSGVVEKLKEKYPQWTSRDISNLRFHFEVVTEDYKYLLHFCALDELLELFQVDCSPEQRRAMFDAADTHQCGAINFEGFLELMNNMNLRTPVPRPDGIEENRDEIMVALSDVAEAHTFTQMSFGLF
;
A
#
# COMPACT_ATOMS: atom_id res chain seq x y z
N MET A 1 -4.64 19.55 -11.58
CA MET A 1 -4.85 20.13 -10.24
C MET A 1 -6.29 20.02 -9.72
N TYR A 2 -7.34 20.52 -10.41
CA TYR A 2 -8.70 20.51 -9.84
C TYR A 2 -9.25 19.10 -9.52
N ARG A 3 -8.96 18.11 -10.39
CA ARG A 3 -9.39 16.71 -10.20
C ARG A 3 -8.70 16.01 -9.02
N GLN A 4 -7.38 16.22 -8.85
CA GLN A 4 -6.61 15.65 -7.73
C GLN A 4 -7.10 16.19 -6.39
N ASN A 5 -7.33 17.50 -6.28
CA ASN A 5 -7.79 18.09 -5.02
C ASN A 5 -9.18 17.59 -4.61
N ALA A 6 -10.08 17.39 -5.57
CA ALA A 6 -11.39 16.82 -5.31
C ALA A 6 -11.30 15.36 -4.88
N LEU A 7 -10.47 14.56 -5.56
CA LEU A 7 -10.24 13.15 -5.22
C LEU A 7 -9.61 13.01 -3.83
N ALA A 8 -8.57 13.79 -3.53
CA ALA A 8 -7.90 13.79 -2.22
C ALA A 8 -8.89 14.06 -1.08
N LYS A 9 -9.79 15.03 -1.26
CA LYS A 9 -10.81 15.33 -0.25
C LYS A 9 -11.80 14.18 -0.05
N LEU A 10 -12.20 13.51 -1.14
CA LEU A 10 -13.08 12.34 -1.06
C LEU A 10 -12.39 11.18 -0.33
N GLU A 11 -11.13 10.90 -0.67
CA GLU A 11 -10.34 9.84 -0.03
C GLU A 11 -10.06 10.17 1.44
N GLU A 12 -9.79 11.42 1.80
CA GLU A 12 -9.64 11.83 3.20
C GLU A 12 -10.90 11.54 4.03
N GLU A 13 -12.08 11.91 3.53
CA GLU A 13 -13.35 11.61 4.20
C GLU A 13 -13.61 10.10 4.27
N LYS A 14 -13.27 9.36 3.22
CA LYS A 14 -13.35 7.90 3.19
C LYS A 14 -12.47 7.27 4.27
N PHE A 15 -11.24 7.74 4.42
CA PHE A 15 -10.31 7.26 5.45
C PHE A 15 -10.76 7.61 6.87
N LYS A 16 -11.43 8.76 7.09
CA LYS A 16 -12.08 9.07 8.38
C LYS A 16 -13.14 8.02 8.73
N VAL A 17 -13.95 7.60 7.75
CA VAL A 17 -14.94 6.53 7.93
C VAL A 17 -14.26 5.18 8.17
N TYR A 18 -13.20 4.87 7.41
CA TYR A 18 -12.43 3.64 7.58
C TYR A 18 -11.84 3.52 8.97
N ARG A 19 -11.27 4.58 9.53
CA ARG A 19 -10.76 4.58 10.92
C ARG A 19 -11.85 4.26 11.93
N ARG A 20 -13.06 4.80 11.72
CA ARG A 20 -14.20 4.59 12.64
C ARG A 20 -14.79 3.18 12.55
N TYR A 21 -14.79 2.58 11.37
CA TYR A 21 -15.44 1.29 11.10
C TYR A 21 -14.50 0.26 10.46
N TRP A 22 -13.24 0.24 10.90
CA TRP A 22 -12.18 -0.54 10.25
C TRP A 22 -12.49 -2.02 10.15
N SER A 23 -13.02 -2.63 11.23
CA SER A 23 -13.37 -4.04 11.25
C SER A 23 -14.35 -4.43 10.14
N GLY A 24 -15.41 -3.63 9.92
CA GLY A 24 -16.37 -3.87 8.85
C GLY A 24 -15.81 -3.62 7.45
N VAL A 25 -14.85 -2.70 7.32
CA VAL A 25 -14.13 -2.47 6.05
C VAL A 25 -13.22 -3.66 5.72
N VAL A 26 -12.48 -4.16 6.71
CA VAL A 26 -11.59 -5.32 6.55
C VAL A 26 -12.35 -6.56 6.12
N GLU A 27 -13.53 -6.82 6.69
CA GLU A 27 -14.34 -7.98 6.27
C GLU A 27 -14.75 -7.89 4.80
N LYS A 28 -15.20 -6.71 4.33
CA LYS A 28 -15.50 -6.50 2.90
C LYS A 28 -14.27 -6.65 2.01
N LEU A 29 -13.11 -6.18 2.46
CA LEU A 29 -11.86 -6.31 1.72
C LEU A 29 -11.38 -7.75 1.66
N LYS A 30 -11.60 -8.56 2.70
CA LYS A 30 -11.33 -10.00 2.68
C LYS A 30 -12.23 -10.75 1.72
N GLU A 31 -13.51 -10.38 1.63
CA GLU A 31 -14.42 -10.95 0.63
C GLU A 31 -13.94 -10.66 -0.80
N LYS A 32 -13.38 -9.46 -1.04
CA LYS A 32 -12.84 -9.06 -2.34
C LYS A 32 -11.46 -9.67 -2.63
N TYR A 33 -10.60 -9.80 -1.63
CA TYR A 33 -9.21 -10.25 -1.74
C TYR A 33 -8.96 -11.43 -0.78
N PRO A 34 -9.44 -12.64 -1.13
CA PRO A 34 -9.47 -13.78 -0.21
C PRO A 34 -8.07 -14.31 0.15
N GLN A 35 -7.01 -13.95 -0.60
CA GLN A 35 -5.66 -14.35 -0.25
C GLN A 35 -5.09 -13.59 0.96
N TRP A 36 -5.68 -12.44 1.33
CA TRP A 36 -5.16 -11.62 2.42
C TRP A 36 -5.93 -11.80 3.71
N THR A 37 -5.18 -11.93 4.80
CA THR A 37 -5.75 -11.92 6.15
C THR A 37 -6.09 -10.49 6.59
N SER A 38 -6.86 -10.36 7.68
CA SER A 38 -7.11 -9.06 8.32
C SER A 38 -5.81 -8.33 8.69
N ARG A 39 -4.76 -9.09 9.03
CA ARG A 39 -3.43 -8.54 9.34
C ARG A 39 -2.74 -8.00 8.10
N ASP A 40 -2.79 -8.73 7.00
CA ASP A 40 -2.20 -8.32 5.72
C ASP A 40 -2.85 -7.03 5.19
N ILE A 41 -4.17 -6.93 5.24
CA ILE A 41 -4.91 -5.71 4.86
C ILE A 41 -4.53 -4.53 5.76
N SER A 42 -4.31 -4.79 7.06
CA SER A 42 -3.87 -3.74 8.00
C SER A 42 -2.43 -3.30 7.74
N ASN A 43 -1.53 -4.21 7.37
CA ASN A 43 -0.17 -3.89 6.95
C ASN A 43 -0.17 -3.09 5.65
N LEU A 44 -0.95 -3.48 4.64
CA LEU A 44 -1.09 -2.75 3.38
C LEU A 44 -1.62 -1.34 3.60
N ARG A 45 -2.62 -1.18 4.48
CA ARG A 45 -3.11 0.14 4.87
C ARG A 45 -2.01 0.96 5.53
N PHE A 46 -1.24 0.39 6.45
CA PHE A 46 -0.15 1.09 7.12
C PHE A 46 0.87 1.61 6.10
N HIS A 47 1.37 0.76 5.20
CA HIS A 47 2.33 1.17 4.16
C HIS A 47 1.78 2.29 3.29
N PHE A 48 0.51 2.19 2.90
CA PHE A 48 -0.15 3.24 2.13
C PHE A 48 -0.22 4.55 2.91
N GLU A 49 -0.66 4.54 4.17
CA GLU A 49 -0.77 5.75 4.99
C GLU A 49 0.60 6.41 5.21
N VAL A 50 1.68 5.64 5.40
CA VAL A 50 3.05 6.16 5.59
C VAL A 50 3.55 6.92 4.36
N VAL A 51 3.39 6.36 3.16
CA VAL A 51 3.90 7.00 1.95
C VAL A 51 2.97 8.09 1.38
N THR A 52 1.72 8.12 1.82
CA THR A 52 0.72 9.12 1.38
C THR A 52 0.46 10.23 2.39
N GLU A 53 1.20 10.28 3.49
CA GLU A 53 1.08 11.29 4.55
C GLU A 53 1.15 12.71 3.98
N ASP A 54 2.12 12.99 3.11
CA ASP A 54 2.31 14.30 2.47
C ASP A 54 1.27 14.63 1.38
N TYR A 55 0.56 13.61 0.89
CA TYR A 55 -0.28 13.69 -0.31
C TYR A 55 -1.75 13.37 -0.07
N LYS A 56 -2.20 13.44 1.20
CA LYS A 56 -3.63 13.32 1.58
C LYS A 56 -4.29 12.02 1.08
N TYR A 57 -3.69 10.86 1.34
CA TYR A 57 -4.23 9.55 0.95
C TYR A 57 -4.30 9.33 -0.56
N LEU A 58 -3.46 10.03 -1.34
CA LEU A 58 -3.24 9.76 -2.74
C LEU A 58 -1.81 9.28 -2.96
N LEU A 59 -1.67 8.14 -3.63
CA LEU A 59 -0.39 7.53 -3.91
C LEU A 59 0.08 7.96 -5.30
N HIS A 60 1.14 8.77 -5.33
CA HIS A 60 1.81 9.17 -6.56
C HIS A 60 2.81 8.11 -7.02
N PHE A 61 3.23 8.20 -8.28
CA PHE A 61 4.14 7.22 -8.88
C PHE A 61 5.45 7.06 -8.08
N CYS A 62 6.08 8.15 -7.63
CA CYS A 62 7.32 8.06 -6.85
C CYS A 62 7.13 7.27 -5.53
N ALA A 63 6.02 7.51 -4.83
CA ALA A 63 5.70 6.81 -3.59
C ALA A 63 5.32 5.34 -3.84
N LEU A 64 4.68 5.03 -4.98
CA LEU A 64 4.48 3.64 -5.39
C LEU A 64 5.83 2.95 -5.66
N ASP A 65 6.74 3.63 -6.33
CA ASP A 65 8.07 3.11 -6.68
C ASP A 65 8.85 2.74 -5.40
N GLU A 66 8.86 3.64 -4.40
CA GLU A 66 9.43 3.38 -3.06
C GLU A 66 8.81 2.14 -2.39
N LEU A 67 7.49 1.97 -2.46
CA LEU A 67 6.82 0.79 -1.90
C LEU A 67 7.17 -0.51 -2.64
N LEU A 68 7.32 -0.46 -3.96
CA LEU A 68 7.66 -1.64 -4.76
C LEU A 68 9.11 -2.07 -4.52
N GLU A 69 10.02 -1.12 -4.33
CA GLU A 69 11.39 -1.39 -3.88
C GLU A 69 11.40 -1.99 -2.48
N LEU A 70 10.61 -1.43 -1.55
CA LEU A 70 10.47 -1.95 -0.20
C LEU A 70 9.96 -3.40 -0.20
N PHE A 71 8.98 -3.72 -1.05
CA PHE A 71 8.44 -5.07 -1.17
C PHE A 71 9.33 -6.01 -2.00
N GLN A 72 10.49 -5.53 -2.45
CA GLN A 72 11.45 -6.28 -3.28
C GLN A 72 10.79 -6.92 -4.50
N VAL A 73 9.81 -6.23 -5.08
CA VAL A 73 9.09 -6.73 -6.25
C VAL A 73 9.98 -6.55 -7.48
N ASP A 74 10.37 -7.66 -8.08
CA ASP A 74 11.18 -7.68 -9.30
C ASP A 74 10.33 -7.25 -10.50
N CYS A 75 10.31 -5.95 -10.77
CA CYS A 75 9.57 -5.32 -11.85
C CYS A 75 10.40 -4.19 -12.46
N SER A 76 10.51 -4.18 -13.78
CA SER A 76 11.17 -3.10 -14.52
C SER A 76 10.44 -1.76 -14.34
N PRO A 77 11.14 -0.61 -14.43
CA PRO A 77 10.52 0.71 -14.34
C PRO A 77 9.36 0.91 -15.32
N GLU A 78 9.46 0.36 -16.53
CA GLU A 78 8.41 0.41 -17.55
C GLU A 78 7.16 -0.36 -17.12
N GLN A 79 7.34 -1.54 -16.51
CA GLN A 79 6.23 -2.31 -15.95
C GLN A 79 5.58 -1.60 -14.78
N ARG A 80 6.38 -1.01 -13.86
CA ARG A 80 5.85 -0.21 -12.74
C ARG A 80 5.01 0.95 -13.26
N ARG A 81 5.49 1.63 -14.30
CA ARG A 81 4.76 2.73 -14.95
C ARG A 81 3.45 2.28 -15.58
N ALA A 82 3.47 1.19 -16.35
CA ALA A 82 2.28 0.63 -16.97
C ALA A 82 1.24 0.19 -15.93
N MET A 83 1.68 -0.42 -14.83
CA MET A 83 0.79 -0.81 -13.73
C MET A 83 0.17 0.41 -13.03
N PHE A 84 0.96 1.45 -12.78
CA PHE A 84 0.46 2.71 -12.22
C PHE A 84 -0.60 3.35 -13.13
N ASP A 85 -0.31 3.48 -14.43
CA ASP A 85 -1.22 4.10 -15.39
C ASP A 85 -2.51 3.26 -15.56
N ALA A 86 -2.45 1.94 -15.38
CA ALA A 86 -3.63 1.07 -15.36
C ALA A 86 -4.47 1.22 -14.08
N ALA A 87 -3.82 1.44 -12.93
CA ALA A 87 -4.49 1.65 -11.65
C ALA A 87 -5.02 3.09 -11.46
N ASP A 88 -4.48 4.08 -12.18
CA ASP A 88 -4.98 5.46 -12.22
C ASP A 88 -6.22 5.57 -13.12
N THR A 89 -7.31 4.94 -12.69
CA THR A 89 -8.60 4.94 -13.39
C THR A 89 -9.16 6.34 -13.59
N HIS A 90 -8.72 7.32 -12.78
CA HIS A 90 -9.18 8.70 -12.83
C HIS A 90 -8.28 9.60 -13.70
N GLN A 91 -7.18 9.07 -14.25
CA GLN A 91 -6.17 9.79 -15.02
C GLN A 91 -5.77 11.09 -14.33
N CYS A 92 -5.61 11.02 -13.01
CA CYS A 92 -5.32 12.17 -12.18
C CYS A 92 -3.87 12.22 -11.72
N GLY A 93 -3.04 11.25 -12.11
CA GLY A 93 -1.63 11.15 -11.74
C GLY A 93 -1.43 10.67 -10.30
N ALA A 94 -2.44 10.04 -9.70
CA ALA A 94 -2.38 9.45 -8.37
C ALA A 94 -3.42 8.33 -8.24
N ILE A 95 -3.11 7.31 -7.46
CA ILE A 95 -4.01 6.20 -7.17
C ILE A 95 -4.52 6.28 -5.74
N ASN A 96 -5.77 5.88 -5.52
CA ASN A 96 -6.33 5.79 -4.19
C ASN A 96 -6.01 4.43 -3.54
N PHE A 97 -6.45 4.25 -2.30
CA PHE A 97 -6.19 3.01 -1.56
C PHE A 97 -6.78 1.76 -2.23
N GLU A 98 -7.95 1.86 -2.85
CA GLU A 98 -8.54 0.71 -3.55
C GLU A 98 -7.74 0.32 -4.79
N GLY A 99 -7.27 1.30 -5.58
CA GLY A 99 -6.38 1.07 -6.72
C GLY A 99 -5.04 0.50 -6.31
N PHE A 100 -4.50 0.94 -5.16
CA PHE A 100 -3.31 0.34 -4.56
C PHE A 100 -3.52 -1.15 -4.21
N LEU A 101 -4.63 -1.49 -3.54
CA LEU A 101 -4.95 -2.88 -3.22
C LEU A 101 -5.15 -3.71 -4.49
N GLU A 102 -5.83 -3.19 -5.50
CA GLU A 102 -6.00 -3.90 -6.78
C GLU A 102 -4.65 -4.17 -7.47
N LEU A 103 -3.75 -3.19 -7.45
CA LEU A 103 -2.40 -3.33 -7.98
C LEU A 103 -1.60 -4.41 -7.23
N MET A 104 -1.63 -4.41 -5.89
CA MET A 104 -0.95 -5.44 -5.08
C MET A 104 -1.53 -6.85 -5.30
N ASN A 105 -2.84 -6.94 -5.50
CA ASN A 105 -3.51 -8.19 -5.84
C ASN A 105 -3.09 -8.70 -7.23
N ASN A 106 -3.01 -7.82 -8.22
CA ASN A 106 -2.62 -8.19 -9.58
C ASN A 106 -1.15 -8.64 -9.69
N MET A 107 -0.28 -8.11 -8.84
CA MET A 107 1.10 -8.59 -8.68
C MET A 107 1.21 -9.87 -7.84
N ASN A 108 0.07 -10.39 -7.36
CA ASN A 108 0.00 -11.60 -6.55
C ASN A 108 0.84 -11.52 -5.27
N LEU A 109 0.93 -10.32 -4.66
CA LEU A 109 1.63 -10.12 -3.39
C LEU A 109 0.90 -10.92 -2.30
N ARG A 110 1.49 -12.03 -1.83
CA ARG A 110 0.82 -12.92 -0.88
C ARG A 110 0.90 -12.45 0.56
N THR A 111 2.07 -12.03 0.98
CA THR A 111 2.35 -11.61 2.36
C THR A 111 2.98 -10.22 2.32
N PRO A 112 2.20 -9.17 2.64
CA PRO A 112 2.72 -7.82 2.79
C PRO A 112 3.72 -7.77 3.94
N VAL A 113 4.76 -6.95 3.78
CA VAL A 113 5.75 -6.70 4.85
C VAL A 113 5.02 -6.31 6.14
N PRO A 114 5.32 -6.91 7.29
CA PRO A 114 4.64 -6.56 8.53
C PRO A 114 5.00 -5.14 8.97
N ARG A 115 4.04 -4.43 9.59
CA ARG A 115 4.33 -3.17 10.27
C ARG A 115 5.39 -3.41 11.38
N PRO A 116 6.44 -2.56 11.49
CA PRO A 116 7.40 -2.63 12.59
C PRO A 116 6.74 -2.24 13.92
N ASP A 117 7.08 -2.98 14.98
CA ASP A 117 6.56 -2.73 16.32
C ASP A 117 7.25 -1.51 16.96
N GLY A 118 6.48 -0.65 17.64
CA GLY A 118 7.02 0.41 18.51
C GLY A 118 7.51 1.70 17.83
N ILE A 119 7.16 1.94 16.56
CA ILE A 119 7.53 3.16 15.83
C ILE A 119 6.29 4.02 15.59
N GLU A 120 6.30 5.24 16.15
CA GLU A 120 5.14 6.14 16.11
C GLU A 120 5.44 7.57 15.62
N GLU A 121 6.69 8.02 15.48
CA GLU A 121 6.93 9.47 15.49
C GLU A 121 7.47 10.10 14.19
N ASN A 122 8.06 9.36 13.24
CA ASN A 122 8.59 9.95 11.99
C ASN A 122 8.54 9.02 10.77
N ARG A 123 8.06 9.52 9.61
CA ARG A 123 8.04 8.81 8.31
C ARG A 123 9.40 8.23 7.94
N ASP A 124 10.48 9.00 8.06
CA ASP A 124 11.80 8.54 7.65
C ASP A 124 12.29 7.37 8.50
N GLU A 125 12.05 7.43 9.82
CA GLU A 125 12.37 6.32 10.75
C GLU A 125 11.51 5.09 10.47
N ILE A 126 10.23 5.28 10.15
CA ILE A 126 9.32 4.20 9.75
C ILE A 126 9.83 3.53 8.47
N MET A 127 10.25 4.30 7.47
CA MET A 127 10.73 3.75 6.19
C MET A 127 12.05 2.97 6.36
N VAL A 128 12.97 3.45 7.21
CA VAL A 128 14.19 2.71 7.55
C VAL A 128 13.84 1.37 8.20
N ALA A 129 13.00 1.38 9.23
CA ALA A 129 12.61 0.16 9.91
C ALA A 129 11.80 -0.79 9.01
N LEU A 130 10.98 -0.25 8.12
CA LEU A 130 10.29 -1.04 7.10
C LEU A 130 11.29 -1.75 6.19
N SER A 131 12.37 -1.07 5.77
CA SER A 131 13.42 -1.68 4.97
C SER A 131 14.07 -2.86 5.70
N ASP A 132 14.44 -2.67 6.96
CA ASP A 132 15.03 -3.74 7.80
C ASP A 132 14.06 -4.93 7.95
N VAL A 133 12.77 -4.66 8.17
CA VAL A 133 11.74 -5.69 8.29
C VAL A 133 11.49 -6.37 6.95
N ALA A 134 11.55 -5.66 5.82
CA ALA A 134 11.38 -6.23 4.50
C ALA A 134 12.52 -7.21 4.14
N GLU A 135 13.77 -6.87 4.47
CA GLU A 135 14.91 -7.77 4.31
C GLU A 135 14.74 -9.05 5.14
N ALA A 136 14.38 -8.90 6.42
CA ALA A 136 14.10 -10.04 7.31
C ALA A 136 12.92 -10.89 6.83
N HIS A 137 11.87 -10.24 6.30
CA HIS A 137 10.68 -10.90 5.78
C HIS A 137 10.99 -11.72 4.53
N THR A 138 11.74 -11.14 3.59
CA THR A 138 12.17 -11.84 2.36
C THR A 138 13.08 -13.02 2.69
N PHE A 139 14.01 -12.86 3.63
CA PHE A 139 14.83 -13.97 4.14
C PHE A 139 13.98 -15.10 4.73
N THR A 140 12.94 -14.74 5.50
CA THR A 140 12.01 -15.71 6.09
C THR A 140 11.21 -16.43 5.01
N GLN A 141 10.66 -15.71 4.02
CA GLN A 141 9.93 -16.31 2.90
C GLN A 141 10.80 -17.29 2.11
N MET A 142 12.06 -16.93 1.82
CA MET A 142 13.04 -17.80 1.17
C MET A 142 13.32 -19.05 2.00
N SER A 143 13.52 -18.88 3.31
CA SER A 143 13.87 -19.99 4.22
C SER A 143 12.73 -20.99 4.40
N PHE A 144 11.48 -20.55 4.29
CA PHE A 144 10.29 -21.39 4.48
C PHE A 144 9.55 -21.74 3.17
N GLY A 145 10.05 -21.30 2.00
CA GLY A 145 9.44 -21.59 0.70
C GLY A 145 8.06 -20.94 0.50
N LEU A 146 7.82 -19.81 1.15
CA LEU A 146 6.54 -19.08 1.10
C LEU A 146 6.58 -18.06 -0.06
N PHE A 147 6.41 -18.53 -1.29
CA PHE A 147 6.21 -17.71 -2.50
C PHE A 147 4.81 -17.93 -3.07
#